data_AF-A0A955YAJ1-F1
#
_entry.id   AF-A0A955YAJ1-F1
#
_cell.length_a   1.000
_cell.length_b   1.000
_cell.length_c   1.000
_cell.angle_alpha   90.00
_cell.angle_beta   90.00
_cell.angle_gamma   90.00
#
_symmetry.space_group_name_H-M   'P 1'
#
loop_
_entity.id
_entity.type
_entity.pdbx_description
1 polymer ?
#
loop_
_entity_poly.entity_id
_entity_poly.type
_entity_poly.pdbx_seq_one_letter_code
_entity_poly.pdbx_strand_id
1 'polypeptide(L)'
;ADLVCAAIANEPSERLPSVEAFRDRLRTIVEHRGARALVEQAHASLEALEAEAAGASDRIALYTYFGACRFGFLEALRAWPESTEATEGLQRAVRCMLELELEAGDVRAAEVLLAQLPASGPDLEARLDGLRADRDAEATRRARLEDDADPRIGQRTRLFAVAVFAAYWTLTPVLIGLSGWEASHPRDAGLALVTLGLVVGFLLWARESLLATPVNRVSGAALVLGTLTEVAVHVLVGITGGTLHLAHTVEMLAFALLAWSACVTVPGVWPTAVGFSLAALGMAFLPGWETAFLSAGSFVLLVNVLVLWVPGLPTEPTYRRS
;
A
#
# COMPACT_ATOMS: atom_id res chain seq x y z
N ALA A 1 55.50 5.15 30.34
CA ALA A 1 56.46 5.95 31.11
C ALA A 1 56.56 5.44 32.55
N ASP A 2 55.43 5.16 33.20
CA ASP A 2 55.33 4.81 34.63
C ASP A 2 56.16 3.61 35.08
N LEU A 3 56.28 2.56 34.27
CA LEU A 3 57.12 1.40 34.61
C LEU A 3 58.61 1.77 34.68
N VAL A 4 59.07 2.65 33.78
CA VAL A 4 60.46 3.14 33.77
C VAL A 4 60.69 4.08 34.94
N CYS A 5 59.74 4.98 35.24
CA CYS A 5 59.79 5.85 36.41
C CYS A 5 59.87 5.06 37.72
N ALA A 6 59.08 3.99 37.87
CA ALA A 6 59.13 3.11 39.04
C ALA A 6 60.44 2.31 39.13
N ALA A 7 61.09 1.99 38.01
CA ALA A 7 62.37 1.30 38.01
C ALA A 7 63.55 2.20 38.41
N ILE A 8 63.44 3.52 38.17
CA ILE A 8 64.48 4.52 38.48
C ILE A 8 64.15 5.42 39.68
N ALA A 9 63.06 5.13 40.41
CA ALA A 9 62.61 5.95 41.53
C ALA A 9 63.71 6.13 42.58
N ASN A 10 63.86 7.33 43.14
CA ASN A 10 64.95 7.61 44.07
C ASN A 10 64.69 6.97 45.45
N GLU A 11 63.42 7.02 45.89
CA GLU A 11 62.98 6.41 47.14
C GLU A 11 62.81 4.88 46.99
N PRO A 12 63.43 4.05 47.85
CA PRO A 12 63.35 2.58 47.74
C PRO A 12 61.92 2.02 47.84
N SER A 13 61.03 2.67 48.58
CA SER A 13 59.62 2.26 48.72
C SER A 13 58.77 2.50 47.47
N GLU A 14 59.24 3.36 46.55
CA GLU A 14 58.59 3.64 45.27
C GLU A 14 59.09 2.73 44.14
N ARG A 15 60.13 1.93 44.41
CA ARG A 15 60.69 0.96 43.45
C ARG A 15 59.89 -0.32 43.39
N LEU A 16 60.03 -1.02 42.27
CA LEU A 16 59.57 -2.39 42.18
C LEU A 16 60.36 -3.31 43.13
N PRO A 17 59.67 -4.24 43.81
CA PRO A 17 60.27 -5.04 44.87
C PRO A 17 61.32 -6.05 44.36
N SER A 18 61.31 -6.37 43.06
CA SER A 18 62.30 -7.25 42.44
C SER A 18 62.40 -7.04 40.92
N VAL A 19 63.47 -7.59 40.33
CA VAL A 19 63.64 -7.67 38.87
C VAL A 19 62.56 -8.55 38.25
N GLU A 20 62.12 -9.60 38.93
CA GLU A 20 61.00 -10.44 38.52
C GLU A 20 59.70 -9.63 38.43
N ALA A 21 59.42 -8.78 39.42
CA ALA A 21 58.24 -7.91 39.40
C ALA A 21 58.28 -6.90 38.24
N PHE A 22 59.48 -6.39 37.90
CA PHE A 22 59.67 -5.56 36.71
C PHE A 22 59.47 -6.35 35.41
N ARG A 23 60.04 -7.55 35.31
CA ARG A 23 59.90 -8.42 34.12
C ARG A 23 58.45 -8.82 33.90
N ASP A 24 57.74 -9.18 34.96
CA ASP A 24 56.33 -9.56 34.87
C ASP A 24 55.46 -8.37 34.45
N ARG A 25 55.65 -7.17 35.03
CA ARG A 25 54.94 -5.96 34.56
C ARG A 25 55.30 -5.60 33.11
N LEU A 26 56.57 -5.72 32.71
CA LEU A 26 56.99 -5.46 31.34
C LEU A 26 56.35 -6.45 30.37
N ARG A 27 56.31 -7.74 30.73
CA ARG A 27 55.67 -8.78 29.93
C ARG A 27 54.18 -8.47 29.76
N THR A 28 53.46 -8.14 30.81
CA THR A 28 52.04 -7.73 30.73
C THR A 28 51.84 -6.50 29.84
N ILE A 29 52.71 -5.50 29.93
CA ILE A 29 52.63 -4.32 29.06
C ILE A 29 52.86 -4.69 27.59
N VAL A 30 53.82 -5.57 27.30
CA VAL A 30 54.13 -6.03 25.94
C VAL A 30 53.01 -6.91 25.40
N GLU A 31 52.47 -7.82 26.21
CA GLU A 31 51.36 -8.72 25.87
C GLU A 31 50.12 -7.95 25.42
N HIS A 32 49.78 -6.84 26.08
CA HIS A 32 48.58 -6.06 25.75
C HIS A 32 48.83 -4.84 24.84
N ARG A 33 50.07 -4.61 24.38
CA ARG A 33 50.39 -3.45 23.56
C ARG A 33 49.62 -3.43 22.24
N GLY A 34 49.47 -4.59 21.59
CA GLY A 34 48.71 -4.73 20.36
C GLY A 34 47.23 -4.43 20.54
N ALA A 35 46.62 -4.97 21.60
CA ALA A 35 45.22 -4.69 21.94
C ALA A 35 44.97 -3.21 22.23
N ARG A 36 45.88 -2.54 22.96
CA ARG A 36 45.79 -1.09 23.22
C ARG A 36 45.83 -0.24 21.95
N ALA A 37 46.68 -0.58 20.98
CA ALA A 37 46.73 0.14 19.71
C ALA A 37 45.42 -0.02 18.91
N LEU A 38 44.80 -1.21 18.95
CA LEU A 38 43.49 -1.44 18.34
C LEU A 38 42.37 -0.62 19.01
N VAL A 39 42.40 -0.53 20.33
CA VAL A 39 41.45 0.30 21.11
C VAL A 39 41.59 1.78 20.75
N GLU A 40 42.82 2.29 20.68
CA GLU A 40 43.09 3.68 20.29
C GLU A 40 42.56 4.00 18.88
N GLN A 41 42.79 3.11 17.91
CA GLN A 41 42.27 3.28 16.55
C GLN A 41 40.73 3.17 16.48
N ALA A 42 40.14 2.29 17.28
CA ALA A 42 38.69 2.15 17.38
C ALA A 42 38.05 3.38 18.02
N HIS A 43 38.70 4.00 19.01
CA HIS A 43 38.24 5.26 19.60
C HIS A 43 38.25 6.41 18.59
N ALA A 44 39.29 6.55 17.77
CA ALA A 44 39.30 7.55 16.71
C ALA A 44 38.12 7.36 15.72
N SER A 45 37.77 6.10 15.44
CA SER A 45 36.59 5.79 14.59
C SER A 45 35.28 6.09 15.32
N LEU A 46 35.22 5.90 16.64
CA LEU A 46 34.05 6.19 17.46
C LEU A 46 33.79 7.71 17.53
N GLU A 47 34.84 8.51 17.71
CA GLU A 47 34.73 9.97 17.67
C GLU A 47 34.22 10.46 16.31
N ALA A 48 34.71 9.86 15.21
CA ALA A 48 34.21 10.16 13.87
C ALA A 48 32.74 9.75 13.69
N LEU A 49 32.34 8.59 14.22
CA LEU A 49 30.95 8.13 14.21
C LEU A 49 30.04 9.11 14.96
N GLU A 50 30.41 9.50 16.19
CA GLU A 50 29.63 10.41 17.03
C GLU A 50 29.55 11.81 16.40
N ALA A 51 30.63 12.30 15.77
CA ALA A 51 30.64 13.57 15.06
C ALA A 51 29.74 13.55 13.82
N GLU A 52 29.78 12.47 13.03
CA GLU A 52 28.92 12.30 11.85
C GLU A 52 27.44 12.16 12.24
N ALA A 53 27.16 11.47 13.33
CA ALA A 53 25.81 11.32 13.88
C ALA A 53 25.19 12.67 14.29
N ALA A 54 26.01 13.58 14.84
CA ALA A 54 25.56 14.92 15.22
C ALA A 54 25.39 15.88 14.02
N GLY A 55 25.92 15.54 12.85
CA GLY A 55 25.96 16.37 11.66
C GLY A 55 24.88 16.05 10.62
N ALA A 56 25.18 16.31 9.34
CA ALA A 56 24.36 15.91 8.21
C ALA A 56 24.65 14.44 7.89
N SER A 57 23.96 13.54 8.59
CA SER A 57 24.24 12.11 8.65
C SER A 57 24.29 11.41 7.28
N ASP A 58 25.49 11.26 6.70
CA ASP A 58 25.66 10.33 5.59
C ASP A 58 25.61 8.90 6.12
N ARG A 59 24.55 8.16 5.76
CA ARG A 59 24.37 6.76 6.19
C ARG A 59 25.56 5.89 5.80
N ILE A 60 26.18 6.11 4.64
CA ILE A 60 27.32 5.28 4.21
C ILE A 60 28.51 5.51 5.13
N ALA A 61 28.80 6.78 5.48
CA ALA A 61 29.86 7.13 6.41
C ALA A 61 29.60 6.54 7.81
N LEU A 62 28.38 6.69 8.34
CA LEU A 62 27.98 6.13 9.64
C LEU A 62 28.23 4.62 9.73
N TYR A 63 27.75 3.86 8.75
CA TYR A 63 27.95 2.41 8.73
C TYR A 63 29.43 2.02 8.55
N THR A 64 30.21 2.83 7.84
CA THR A 64 31.65 2.63 7.67
C THR A 64 32.39 2.81 9.00
N TYR A 65 32.16 3.91 9.70
CA TYR A 65 32.77 4.17 11.01
C TYR A 65 32.32 3.15 12.05
N PHE A 66 31.02 2.83 12.09
CA PHE A 66 30.50 1.82 13.00
C PHE A 66 31.13 0.44 12.76
N GLY A 67 31.31 0.05 11.48
CA GLY A 67 32.03 -1.17 11.11
C GLY A 67 33.46 -1.18 11.64
N ALA A 68 34.19 -0.07 11.48
CA ALA A 68 35.55 0.09 11.98
C ALA A 68 35.63 0.01 13.52
N CYS A 69 34.71 0.66 14.24
CA CYS A 69 34.60 0.57 15.70
C CYS A 69 34.41 -0.87 16.15
N ARG A 70 33.41 -1.57 15.57
CA ARG A 70 33.11 -2.96 15.94
C ARG A 70 34.30 -3.87 15.71
N PHE A 71 34.94 -3.75 14.54
CA PHE A 71 36.12 -4.53 14.23
C PHE A 71 37.24 -4.28 15.26
N GLY A 72 37.63 -3.02 15.47
CA GLY A 72 38.73 -2.67 16.36
C GLY A 72 38.50 -3.10 17.81
N PHE A 73 37.32 -2.83 18.38
CA PHE A 73 37.00 -3.22 19.75
C PHE A 73 36.87 -4.74 19.92
N LEU A 74 36.27 -5.45 18.96
CA LEU A 74 36.15 -6.92 19.05
C LEU A 74 37.51 -7.61 18.91
N GLU A 75 38.39 -7.15 18.01
CA GLU A 75 39.75 -7.69 17.93
C GLU A 75 40.55 -7.39 19.19
N ALA A 76 40.40 -6.20 19.76
CA ALA A 76 41.01 -5.87 21.05
C ALA A 76 40.52 -6.78 22.18
N LEU A 77 39.21 -7.05 22.27
CA LEU A 77 38.63 -7.95 23.26
C LEU A 77 39.02 -9.42 23.06
N ARG A 78 39.30 -9.85 21.83
CA ARG A 78 39.86 -11.19 21.60
C ARG A 78 41.28 -11.32 22.13
N ALA A 79 42.09 -10.27 21.98
CA ALA A 79 43.48 -10.23 22.47
C ALA A 79 43.58 -9.92 23.98
N TRP A 80 42.63 -9.16 24.52
CA TRP A 80 42.56 -8.77 25.93
C TRP A 80 41.08 -8.70 26.39
N PRO A 81 40.48 -9.84 26.79
CA PRO A 81 39.06 -9.93 27.14
C PRO A 81 38.64 -9.06 28.32
N GLU A 82 39.56 -8.77 29.24
CA GLU A 82 39.30 -7.96 30.44
C GLU A 82 39.43 -6.45 30.18
N SER A 83 39.61 -6.03 28.93
CA SER A 83 39.68 -4.61 28.57
C SER A 83 38.33 -3.91 28.78
N THR A 84 38.22 -3.15 29.87
CA THR A 84 37.04 -2.31 30.15
C THR A 84 36.87 -1.24 29.08
N GLU A 85 37.98 -0.64 28.64
CA GLU A 85 38.00 0.40 27.61
C GLU A 85 37.42 -0.10 26.28
N ALA A 86 37.82 -1.29 25.82
CA ALA A 86 37.27 -1.88 24.60
C ALA A 86 35.78 -2.26 24.75
N THR A 87 35.39 -2.74 25.92
CA THR A 87 33.99 -3.10 26.23
C THR A 87 33.09 -1.86 26.22
N GLU A 88 33.50 -0.79 26.92
CA GLU A 88 32.76 0.47 26.99
C GLU A 88 32.71 1.16 25.62
N GLY A 89 33.82 1.16 24.87
CA GLY A 89 33.88 1.71 23.52
C GLY A 89 32.92 1.00 22.55
N LEU A 90 32.87 -0.33 22.58
CA LEU A 90 31.92 -1.10 21.78
C LEU A 90 30.47 -0.78 22.14
N GLN A 91 30.16 -0.70 23.44
CA GLN A 91 28.82 -0.37 23.91
C GLN A 91 28.38 1.03 23.49
N ARG A 92 29.29 2.01 23.54
CA ARG A 92 29.04 3.37 23.05
C ARG A 92 28.75 3.40 21.54
N ALA A 93 29.56 2.70 20.74
CA ALA A 93 29.34 2.61 19.30
C ALA A 93 27.98 1.99 18.96
N VAL A 94 27.61 0.89 19.63
CA VAL A 94 26.32 0.22 19.43
C VAL A 94 25.15 1.12 19.85
N ARG A 95 25.28 1.83 20.98
CA ARG A 95 24.25 2.76 21.45
C ARG A 95 24.04 3.92 20.48
N CYS A 96 25.11 4.51 19.98
CA CYS A 96 25.03 5.59 18.98
C CYS A 96 24.26 5.15 17.73
N MET A 97 24.59 3.99 17.15
CA MET A 97 23.84 3.46 16.00
C MET A 97 22.41 3.08 16.34
N LEU A 98 22.15 2.54 17.54
CA LEU A 98 20.81 2.20 17.97
C LEU A 98 19.92 3.46 18.03
N GLU A 99 20.43 4.55 18.58
CA GLU A 99 19.70 5.83 18.65
C GLU A 99 19.37 6.35 17.25
N LEU A 100 20.32 6.31 16.31
CA LEU A 100 20.10 6.70 14.92
C LEU A 100 19.04 5.84 14.22
N GLU A 101 19.06 4.53 14.42
CA GLU A 101 18.07 3.64 13.78
C GLU A 101 16.69 3.76 14.42
N LEU A 102 16.62 4.05 15.73
CA LEU A 102 15.36 4.40 16.41
C LEU A 102 14.79 5.71 15.85
N GLU A 103 15.62 6.73 15.62
CA GLU A 103 15.19 7.99 15.00
C GLU A 103 14.76 7.81 13.53
N ALA A 104 15.42 6.92 12.79
CA ALA A 104 15.04 6.57 11.42
C ALA A 104 13.79 5.68 11.34
N GLY A 105 13.31 5.13 12.47
CA GLY A 105 12.16 4.22 12.53
C GLY A 105 12.45 2.80 12.00
N ASP A 106 13.71 2.39 11.87
CA ASP A 106 14.07 1.04 11.45
C ASP A 106 14.05 0.07 12.64
N VAL A 107 12.86 -0.45 12.92
CA VAL A 107 12.61 -1.42 14.01
C VAL A 107 13.57 -2.62 13.93
N ARG A 108 13.86 -3.13 12.73
CA ARG A 108 14.64 -4.36 12.58
C ARG A 108 16.12 -4.11 12.86
N ALA A 109 16.66 -3.00 12.36
CA ALA A 109 18.03 -2.63 12.65
C ALA A 109 18.23 -2.33 14.15
N ALA A 110 17.29 -1.60 14.75
CA ALA A 110 17.29 -1.30 16.18
C ALA A 110 17.24 -2.57 17.06
N GLU A 111 16.42 -3.57 16.71
CA GLU A 111 16.38 -4.87 17.41
C GLU A 111 17.73 -5.58 17.44
N VAL A 112 18.42 -5.62 16.30
CA VAL A 112 19.73 -6.27 16.16
C VAL A 112 20.79 -5.55 16.98
N LEU A 113 20.73 -4.22 17.08
CA LEU A 113 21.66 -3.42 17.86
C LEU A 113 21.37 -3.52 19.36
N LEU A 114 20.10 -3.49 19.76
CA LEU A 114 19.69 -3.64 21.15
C LEU A 114 20.15 -4.99 21.74
N ALA A 115 20.04 -6.08 20.97
CA ALA A 115 20.49 -7.41 21.39
C ALA A 115 22.01 -7.53 21.60
N GLN A 116 22.81 -6.57 21.12
CA GLN A 116 24.26 -6.52 21.33
C GLN A 116 24.65 -5.80 22.62
N LEU A 117 23.72 -5.14 23.31
CA LEU A 117 23.97 -4.45 24.57
C LEU A 117 23.70 -5.40 25.76
N PRO A 118 24.66 -5.62 26.67
CA PRO A 118 24.48 -6.52 27.82
C PRO A 118 23.49 -5.99 28.87
N ALA A 119 23.23 -4.68 28.88
CA ALA A 119 22.18 -4.04 29.66
C ALA A 119 21.56 -2.92 28.83
N SER A 120 20.48 -3.25 28.12
CA SER A 120 19.61 -2.27 27.48
C SER A 120 18.89 -1.47 28.58
N GLY A 121 19.00 -0.14 28.54
CA GLY A 121 18.27 0.72 29.47
C GLY A 121 16.77 0.67 29.19
N PRO A 122 15.90 0.80 30.20
CA PRO A 122 14.44 0.68 30.03
C PRO A 122 13.86 1.70 29.05
N ASP A 123 14.52 2.84 28.86
CA ASP A 123 14.10 3.87 27.91
C ASP A 123 14.22 3.42 26.44
N LEU A 124 15.32 2.76 26.07
CA LEU A 124 15.55 2.28 24.69
C LEU A 124 14.60 1.14 24.33
N GLU A 125 14.30 0.26 25.29
CA GLU A 125 13.31 -0.81 25.15
C GLU A 125 11.91 -0.22 24.93
N ALA A 126 11.50 0.75 25.75
CA ALA A 126 10.20 1.41 25.62
C ALA A 126 10.05 2.13 24.27
N ARG A 127 11.11 2.79 23.78
CA ARG A 127 11.11 3.44 22.46
C ARG A 127 10.96 2.43 21.32
N LEU A 128 11.66 1.29 21.38
CA LEU A 128 11.53 0.23 20.39
C LEU A 128 10.12 -0.39 20.38
N ASP A 129 9.55 -0.63 21.55
CA ASP A 129 8.19 -1.15 21.69
C ASP A 129 7.13 -0.18 21.15
N GLY A 130 7.32 1.13 21.36
CA GLY A 130 6.49 2.16 20.72
C GLY A 130 6.52 2.06 19.18
N LEU A 131 7.71 1.98 18.59
CA LEU A 131 7.85 1.84 17.14
C LEU A 131 7.25 0.53 16.60
N ARG A 132 7.37 -0.58 17.35
CA ARG A 132 6.71 -1.85 17.00
C ARG A 132 5.20 -1.69 16.96
N ALA A 133 4.62 -1.10 18.01
CA ALA A 133 3.17 -0.89 18.10
C ALA A 133 2.66 0.00 16.95
N ASP A 134 3.37 1.07 16.61
CA ASP A 134 3.01 1.94 15.49
C ASP A 134 3.07 1.21 14.14
N ARG A 135 4.11 0.40 13.92
CA ARG A 135 4.27 -0.41 12.70
C ARG A 135 3.15 -1.44 12.56
N ASP A 136 2.80 -2.11 13.64
CA ASP A 136 1.74 -3.13 13.66
C ASP A 136 0.35 -2.50 13.48
N ALA A 137 0.13 -1.31 14.06
CA ALA A 137 -1.10 -0.54 13.87
C ALA A 137 -1.26 -0.11 12.40
N GLU A 138 -0.19 0.38 11.77
CA GLU A 138 -0.20 0.77 10.36
C GLU A 138 -0.37 -0.44 9.43
N ALA A 139 0.29 -1.57 9.73
CA ALA A 139 0.10 -2.83 8.99
C ALA A 139 -1.34 -3.33 9.09
N THR A 140 -1.93 -3.29 10.27
CA THR A 140 -3.34 -3.65 10.50
C THR A 140 -4.28 -2.71 9.75
N ARG A 141 -4.02 -1.41 9.77
CA ARG A 141 -4.80 -0.41 9.02
C ARG A 141 -4.74 -0.66 7.52
N ARG A 142 -3.55 -0.97 6.97
CA ARG A 142 -3.39 -1.30 5.55
C ARG A 142 -4.13 -2.58 5.18
N ALA A 143 -4.01 -3.64 6.00
CA ALA A 143 -4.73 -4.88 5.79
C ALA A 143 -6.25 -4.67 5.76
N ARG A 144 -6.81 -3.82 6.64
CA ARG A 144 -8.24 -3.46 6.62
C ARG A 144 -8.64 -2.74 5.33
N LEU A 145 -7.81 -1.84 4.82
CA LEU A 145 -8.08 -1.15 3.56
C LEU A 145 -8.01 -2.11 2.35
N GLU A 146 -7.14 -3.11 2.40
CA GLU A 146 -7.04 -4.17 1.39
C GLU A 146 -8.25 -5.11 1.45
N ASP A 147 -8.70 -5.50 2.65
CA ASP A 147 -9.90 -6.31 2.86
C ASP A 147 -11.19 -5.60 2.40
N ASP A 148 -11.32 -4.29 2.69
CA ASP A 148 -12.45 -3.46 2.21
C ASP A 148 -12.50 -3.31 0.68
N ALA A 149 -11.36 -3.55 0.02
CA ALA A 149 -11.23 -3.54 -1.43
C ALA A 149 -11.46 -4.92 -2.07
N ASP A 150 -11.68 -6.00 -1.30
CA ASP A 150 -11.83 -7.35 -1.86
C ASP A 150 -13.08 -7.42 -2.77
N PRO A 151 -12.90 -7.56 -4.11
CA PRO A 151 -14.01 -7.58 -5.06
C PRO A 151 -14.87 -8.84 -4.96
N ARG A 152 -14.45 -9.84 -4.18
CA ARG A 152 -15.19 -11.11 -3.97
C ARG A 152 -16.36 -10.95 -2.98
N ILE A 153 -16.32 -9.95 -2.11
CA ILE A 153 -17.41 -9.69 -1.14
C ILE A 153 -18.65 -9.20 -1.91
N GLY A 154 -19.73 -9.97 -1.83
CA GLY A 154 -20.99 -9.67 -2.52
C GLY A 154 -20.97 -9.89 -4.04
N GLN A 155 -19.93 -10.55 -4.58
CA GLN A 155 -19.76 -10.77 -6.02
C GLN A 155 -20.98 -11.43 -6.67
N ARG A 156 -21.52 -12.49 -6.03
CA ARG A 156 -22.68 -13.24 -6.54
C ARG A 156 -23.94 -12.39 -6.62
N THR A 157 -24.21 -11.63 -5.55
CA THR A 157 -25.38 -10.73 -5.48
C THR A 157 -25.28 -9.64 -6.53
N ARG A 158 -24.09 -9.06 -6.73
CA ARG A 158 -23.84 -8.07 -7.78
C ARG A 158 -23.98 -8.66 -9.18
N LEU A 159 -23.38 -9.81 -9.45
CA LEU A 159 -23.49 -10.48 -10.75
C LEU A 159 -24.95 -10.77 -11.08
N PHE A 160 -25.70 -11.33 -10.13
CA PHE A 160 -27.12 -11.59 -10.29
C PHE A 160 -27.88 -10.30 -10.64
N ALA A 161 -27.65 -9.22 -9.89
CA ALA A 161 -28.29 -7.93 -10.12
C ALA A 161 -28.02 -7.39 -11.53
N VAL A 162 -26.74 -7.25 -11.88
CA VAL A 162 -26.32 -6.66 -13.16
C VAL A 162 -26.75 -7.54 -14.32
N ALA A 163 -26.68 -8.88 -14.19
CA ALA A 163 -27.16 -9.79 -15.21
C ALA A 163 -28.67 -9.68 -15.44
N VAL A 164 -29.48 -9.58 -14.38
CA VAL A 164 -30.93 -9.40 -14.48
C VAL A 164 -31.27 -8.08 -15.19
N PHE A 165 -30.66 -6.98 -14.79
CA PHE A 165 -30.92 -5.67 -15.41
C PHE A 165 -30.36 -5.58 -16.84
N ALA A 166 -29.17 -6.14 -17.11
CA ALA A 166 -28.62 -6.19 -18.46
C ALA A 166 -29.48 -7.06 -19.40
N ALA A 167 -30.00 -8.19 -18.91
CA ALA A 167 -30.96 -9.00 -19.66
C ALA A 167 -32.26 -8.24 -19.92
N TYR A 168 -32.79 -7.54 -18.91
CA TYR A 168 -33.96 -6.68 -19.06
C TYR A 168 -33.76 -5.60 -20.15
N TRP A 169 -32.65 -4.85 -20.10
CA TRP A 169 -32.35 -3.81 -21.11
C TRP A 169 -32.01 -4.38 -22.49
N THR A 170 -31.54 -5.62 -22.57
CA THR A 170 -31.31 -6.29 -23.86
C THR A 170 -32.63 -6.73 -24.50
N LEU A 171 -33.50 -7.37 -23.71
CA LEU A 171 -34.72 -8.02 -24.20
C LEU A 171 -35.87 -7.02 -24.43
N THR A 172 -35.99 -6.00 -23.60
CA THR A 172 -37.14 -5.07 -23.65
C THR A 172 -37.26 -4.34 -25.00
N PRO A 173 -36.20 -3.76 -25.60
CA PRO A 173 -36.32 -3.10 -26.90
C PRO A 173 -36.70 -4.07 -28.03
N VAL A 174 -36.23 -5.33 -27.97
CA VAL A 174 -36.62 -6.39 -28.93
C VAL A 174 -38.11 -6.68 -28.81
N LEU A 175 -38.61 -6.89 -27.60
CA LEU A 175 -40.03 -7.18 -27.36
C LEU A 175 -40.95 -6.01 -27.77
N ILE A 176 -40.51 -4.77 -27.52
CA ILE A 176 -41.22 -3.57 -27.98
C ILE A 176 -41.26 -3.53 -29.51
N GLY A 177 -40.13 -3.78 -30.17
CA GLY A 177 -40.04 -3.81 -31.64
C GLY A 177 -40.92 -4.90 -32.28
N LEU A 178 -41.06 -6.07 -31.63
CA LEU A 178 -41.89 -7.18 -32.12
C LEU A 178 -43.39 -7.00 -31.83
N SER A 179 -43.75 -6.33 -30.74
CA SER A 179 -45.15 -6.15 -30.32
C SER A 179 -45.87 -5.03 -31.08
N GLY A 180 -45.14 -4.20 -31.84
CA GLY A 180 -45.70 -3.02 -32.49
C GLY A 180 -46.15 -1.96 -31.49
N TRP A 181 -45.62 -2.01 -30.26
CA TRP A 181 -45.96 -1.06 -29.22
C TRP A 181 -45.49 0.35 -29.62
N GLU A 182 -46.42 1.29 -29.73
CA GLU A 182 -46.09 2.68 -30.05
C GLU A 182 -45.24 3.32 -28.94
N ALA A 183 -44.00 3.67 -29.27
CA ALA A 183 -43.10 4.38 -28.38
C ALA A 183 -43.57 5.83 -28.18
N SER A 184 -43.42 6.35 -26.95
CA SER A 184 -43.66 7.76 -26.64
C SER A 184 -42.91 8.18 -25.39
N HIS A 185 -42.49 9.44 -25.33
CA HIS A 185 -41.76 10.00 -24.18
C HIS A 185 -42.42 9.71 -22.82
N PRO A 186 -43.74 9.92 -22.60
CA PRO A 186 -44.34 9.62 -21.29
C PRO A 186 -44.35 8.12 -20.97
N ARG A 187 -44.40 7.24 -21.96
CA ARG A 187 -44.34 5.80 -21.75
C ARG A 187 -42.94 5.36 -21.37
N ASP A 188 -41.93 5.80 -22.12
CA ASP A 188 -40.52 5.47 -21.86
C ASP A 188 -40.09 6.02 -20.50
N ALA A 189 -40.45 7.27 -20.16
CA ALA A 189 -40.23 7.82 -18.82
C ALA A 189 -40.95 7.02 -17.71
N GLY A 190 -42.16 6.53 -17.98
CA GLY A 190 -42.92 5.68 -17.05
C GLY A 190 -42.24 4.33 -16.81
N LEU A 191 -41.73 3.68 -17.87
CA LEU A 191 -40.97 2.44 -17.77
C LEU A 191 -39.64 2.65 -17.04
N ALA A 192 -38.95 3.75 -17.30
CA ALA A 192 -37.72 4.14 -16.60
C ALA A 192 -37.96 4.37 -15.10
N LEU A 193 -39.09 5.00 -14.71
CA LEU A 193 -39.48 5.17 -13.31
C LEU A 193 -39.77 3.83 -12.61
N VAL A 194 -40.45 2.90 -13.29
CA VAL A 194 -40.67 1.54 -12.76
C VAL A 194 -39.34 0.83 -12.56
N THR A 195 -38.44 0.91 -13.55
CA THR A 195 -37.10 0.32 -13.49
C THR A 195 -36.27 0.93 -12.36
N LEU A 196 -36.30 2.25 -12.18
CA LEU A 196 -35.66 2.94 -11.06
C LEU A 196 -36.21 2.45 -9.71
N GLY A 197 -37.53 2.30 -9.58
CA GLY A 197 -38.15 1.73 -8.38
C GLY A 197 -37.67 0.31 -8.08
N LEU A 198 -37.53 -0.53 -9.11
CA LEU A 198 -36.98 -1.88 -8.99
C LEU A 198 -35.49 -1.88 -8.61
N VAL A 199 -34.67 -1.03 -9.23
CA VAL A 199 -33.25 -0.87 -8.91
C VAL A 199 -33.08 -0.41 -7.46
N VAL A 200 -33.79 0.64 -7.03
CA VAL A 200 -33.74 1.15 -5.66
C VAL A 200 -34.24 0.10 -4.68
N GLY A 201 -35.38 -0.55 -4.95
CA GLY A 201 -35.90 -1.62 -4.11
C GLY A 201 -34.91 -2.78 -3.95
N PHE A 202 -34.26 -3.18 -5.04
CA PHE A 202 -33.24 -4.21 -5.03
C PHE A 202 -31.99 -3.78 -4.24
N LEU A 203 -31.50 -2.55 -4.41
CA LEU A 203 -30.37 -2.01 -3.65
C LEU A 203 -30.67 -1.91 -2.16
N LEU A 204 -31.90 -1.56 -1.77
CA LEU A 204 -32.32 -1.53 -0.38
C LEU A 204 -32.42 -2.95 0.21
N TRP A 205 -32.94 -3.91 -0.55
CA TRP A 205 -33.02 -5.32 -0.14
C TRP A 205 -31.63 -5.95 0.03
N ALA A 206 -30.73 -5.71 -0.91
CA ALA A 206 -29.37 -6.24 -0.91
C ALA A 206 -28.32 -5.27 -0.31
N ARG A 207 -28.76 -4.29 0.52
CA ARG A 207 -27.91 -3.20 1.02
C ARG A 207 -26.64 -3.68 1.71
N GLU A 208 -26.73 -4.75 2.50
CA GLU A 208 -25.60 -5.30 3.26
C GLU A 208 -24.53 -5.89 2.35
N SER A 209 -24.93 -6.38 1.16
CA SER A 209 -24.01 -6.94 0.17
C SER A 209 -23.53 -5.88 -0.83
N LEU A 210 -24.39 -4.95 -1.26
CA LEU A 210 -24.12 -3.99 -2.33
C LEU A 210 -23.58 -2.65 -1.83
N LEU A 211 -23.63 -2.37 -0.53
CA LEU A 211 -22.99 -1.19 0.06
C LEU A 211 -21.73 -1.52 0.86
N ALA A 212 -21.35 -2.81 0.94
CA ALA A 212 -20.20 -3.28 1.71
C ALA A 212 -18.87 -2.70 1.23
N THR A 213 -18.66 -2.61 -0.08
CA THR A 213 -17.39 -2.15 -0.66
C THR A 213 -17.56 -0.84 -1.44
N PRO A 214 -16.51 0.00 -1.55
CA PRO A 214 -16.54 1.17 -2.42
C PRO A 214 -16.93 0.84 -3.87
N VAL A 215 -16.43 -0.27 -4.42
CA VAL A 215 -16.74 -0.72 -5.78
C VAL A 215 -18.24 -1.05 -5.93
N ASN A 216 -18.83 -1.71 -4.94
CA ASN A 216 -20.26 -2.02 -4.97
C ASN A 216 -21.11 -0.74 -4.86
N ARG A 217 -20.71 0.20 -4.00
CA ARG A 217 -21.39 1.52 -3.88
C ARG A 217 -21.36 2.30 -5.18
N VAL A 218 -20.21 2.36 -5.87
CA VAL A 218 -20.09 3.01 -7.18
C VAL A 218 -20.95 2.30 -8.23
N SER A 219 -20.95 0.97 -8.26
CA SER A 219 -21.77 0.18 -9.20
C SER A 219 -23.27 0.41 -8.98
N GLY A 220 -23.72 0.41 -7.72
CA GLY A 220 -25.12 0.69 -7.36
C GLY A 220 -25.51 2.14 -7.69
N ALA A 221 -24.64 3.11 -7.40
CA ALA A 221 -24.86 4.50 -7.77
C ALA A 221 -24.95 4.69 -9.29
N ALA A 222 -24.13 3.99 -10.07
CA ALA A 222 -24.19 4.03 -11.53
C ALA A 222 -25.54 3.52 -12.07
N LEU A 223 -26.09 2.42 -11.54
CA LEU A 223 -27.41 1.92 -11.95
C LEU A 223 -28.53 2.92 -11.65
N VAL A 224 -28.51 3.55 -10.47
CA VAL A 224 -29.49 4.57 -10.08
C VAL A 224 -29.34 5.83 -10.93
N LEU A 225 -28.12 6.31 -11.14
CA LEU A 225 -27.87 7.51 -11.94
C LEU A 225 -28.20 7.31 -13.42
N GLY A 226 -27.92 6.13 -13.99
CA GLY A 226 -28.29 5.77 -15.36
C GLY A 226 -29.79 5.80 -15.57
N THR A 227 -30.56 5.13 -14.71
CA THR A 227 -32.03 5.12 -14.78
C THR A 227 -32.66 6.49 -14.50
N LEU A 228 -32.09 7.27 -13.57
CA LEU A 228 -32.51 8.67 -13.38
C LEU A 228 -32.25 9.53 -14.61
N THR A 229 -31.13 9.28 -15.31
CA THR A 229 -30.79 10.00 -16.55
C THR A 229 -31.76 9.63 -17.66
N GLU A 230 -32.14 8.37 -17.80
CA GLU A 230 -33.18 7.91 -18.74
C GLU A 230 -34.51 8.66 -18.51
N VAL A 231 -34.99 8.72 -17.26
CA VAL A 231 -36.20 9.50 -16.91
C VAL A 231 -36.03 10.97 -17.28
N ALA A 232 -34.91 11.59 -16.89
CA ALA A 232 -34.65 13.01 -17.13
C ALA A 232 -34.59 13.33 -18.63
N VAL A 233 -33.93 12.50 -19.43
CA VAL A 233 -33.81 12.66 -20.88
C VAL A 233 -35.18 12.61 -21.54
N HIS A 234 -36.00 11.59 -21.25
CA HIS A 234 -37.33 11.48 -21.86
C HIS A 234 -38.28 12.61 -21.45
N VAL A 235 -38.22 13.06 -20.20
CA VAL A 235 -39.01 14.21 -19.74
C VAL A 235 -38.53 15.49 -20.44
N LEU A 236 -37.23 15.80 -20.41
CA LEU A 236 -36.69 17.05 -20.93
C LEU A 236 -36.81 17.13 -22.46
N VAL A 237 -36.47 16.06 -23.18
CA VAL A 237 -36.62 16.00 -24.64
C VAL A 237 -38.11 16.04 -25.02
N GLY A 238 -38.97 15.37 -24.26
CA GLY A 238 -40.42 15.41 -24.47
C GLY A 238 -41.03 16.81 -24.32
N ILE A 239 -40.73 17.53 -23.23
CA ILE A 239 -41.28 18.89 -23.01
C ILE A 239 -40.73 19.93 -23.99
N THR A 240 -39.54 19.70 -24.55
CA THR A 240 -38.93 20.57 -25.55
C THR A 240 -39.39 20.24 -26.98
N GLY A 241 -40.23 19.23 -27.16
CA GLY A 241 -40.74 18.80 -28.46
C GLY A 241 -39.72 18.04 -29.32
N GLY A 242 -38.65 17.52 -28.70
CA GLY A 242 -37.66 16.72 -29.39
C GLY A 242 -38.17 15.32 -29.75
N THR A 243 -37.47 14.67 -30.69
CA THR A 243 -37.84 13.34 -31.18
C THR A 243 -37.43 12.24 -30.20
N LEU A 244 -38.11 11.09 -30.24
CA LEU A 244 -37.70 9.88 -29.50
C LEU A 244 -36.29 9.44 -29.89
N HIS A 245 -35.98 9.52 -31.19
CA HIS A 245 -34.64 9.25 -31.70
C HIS A 245 -33.55 10.05 -30.98
N LEU A 246 -33.77 11.35 -30.78
CA LEU A 246 -32.84 12.20 -30.05
C LEU A 246 -32.71 11.75 -28.59
N ALA A 247 -33.82 11.44 -27.92
CA ALA A 247 -33.82 10.97 -26.54
C ALA A 247 -32.99 9.68 -26.39
N HIS A 248 -33.29 8.63 -27.15
CA HIS A 248 -32.58 7.36 -27.08
C HIS A 248 -31.09 7.50 -27.45
N THR A 249 -30.75 8.39 -28.39
CA THR A 249 -29.34 8.66 -28.76
C THR A 249 -28.58 9.33 -27.62
N VAL A 250 -29.18 10.34 -26.98
CA VAL A 250 -28.58 11.04 -25.83
C VAL A 250 -28.44 10.11 -24.63
N GLU A 251 -29.45 9.28 -24.38
CA GLU A 251 -29.44 8.26 -23.34
C GLU A 251 -28.28 7.27 -23.55
N MET A 252 -28.15 6.69 -24.74
CA MET A 252 -27.07 5.76 -25.06
C MET A 252 -25.68 6.40 -24.89
N LEU A 253 -25.54 7.67 -25.28
CA LEU A 253 -24.31 8.43 -25.04
C LEU A 253 -24.04 8.63 -23.54
N ALA A 254 -25.06 8.91 -22.74
CA ALA A 254 -24.91 9.05 -21.30
C ALA A 254 -24.47 7.73 -20.64
N PHE A 255 -25.04 6.59 -21.05
CA PHE A 255 -24.59 5.26 -20.61
C PHE A 255 -23.16 4.95 -21.05
N ALA A 256 -22.74 5.37 -22.25
CA ALA A 256 -21.36 5.24 -22.70
C ALA A 256 -20.39 6.04 -21.81
N LEU A 257 -20.71 7.30 -21.49
CA LEU A 257 -19.89 8.13 -20.60
C LEU A 257 -19.83 7.59 -19.17
N LEU A 258 -20.95 7.07 -18.66
CA LEU A 258 -21.01 6.41 -17.36
C LEU A 258 -20.14 5.15 -17.35
N ALA A 259 -20.18 4.33 -18.40
CA ALA A 259 -19.35 3.14 -18.54
C ALA A 259 -17.85 3.48 -18.65
N TRP A 260 -17.49 4.54 -19.40
CA TRP A 260 -16.11 5.04 -19.43
C TRP A 260 -15.63 5.52 -18.05
N SER A 261 -16.50 6.21 -17.30
CA SER A 261 -16.19 6.64 -15.93
C SER A 261 -15.99 5.43 -15.01
N ALA A 262 -16.81 4.38 -15.16
CA ALA A 262 -16.69 3.15 -14.40
C ALA A 262 -15.37 2.40 -14.66
N CYS A 263 -14.76 2.54 -15.85
CA CYS A 263 -13.47 1.93 -16.19
C CYS A 263 -12.32 2.40 -15.29
N VAL A 264 -12.43 3.59 -14.67
CA VAL A 264 -11.45 4.08 -13.68
C VAL A 264 -11.42 3.17 -12.45
N THR A 265 -12.58 2.65 -12.05
CA THR A 265 -12.73 1.80 -10.87
C THR A 265 -12.70 0.31 -11.19
N VAL A 266 -13.18 -0.08 -12.38
CA VAL A 266 -13.25 -1.47 -12.84
C VAL A 266 -12.76 -1.52 -14.30
N PRO A 267 -11.44 -1.66 -14.54
CA PRO A 267 -10.87 -1.58 -15.88
C PRO A 267 -11.48 -2.56 -16.87
N GLY A 268 -11.95 -3.72 -16.40
CA GLY A 268 -12.61 -4.73 -17.22
C GLY A 268 -13.90 -4.27 -17.91
N VAL A 269 -14.52 -3.17 -17.48
CA VAL A 269 -15.79 -2.66 -18.06
C VAL A 269 -15.60 -2.03 -19.45
N TRP A 270 -14.36 -1.82 -19.92
CA TRP A 270 -14.08 -1.14 -21.19
C TRP A 270 -14.83 -1.69 -22.42
N PRO A 271 -15.08 -3.03 -22.60
CA PRO A 271 -15.85 -3.52 -23.74
C PRO A 271 -17.28 -2.99 -23.74
N THR A 272 -17.91 -2.86 -22.57
CA THR A 272 -19.22 -2.22 -22.41
C THR A 272 -19.18 -0.76 -22.85
N ALA A 273 -18.17 -0.02 -22.41
CA ALA A 273 -18.05 1.41 -22.75
C ALA A 273 -17.90 1.60 -24.26
N VAL A 274 -17.10 0.76 -24.92
CA VAL A 274 -16.98 0.73 -26.38
C VAL A 274 -18.31 0.34 -27.03
N GLY A 275 -18.98 -0.71 -26.54
CA GLY A 275 -20.27 -1.17 -27.06
C GLY A 275 -21.35 -0.08 -27.04
N PHE A 276 -21.51 0.62 -25.91
CA PHE A 276 -22.43 1.76 -25.81
C PHE A 276 -22.01 2.95 -26.67
N SER A 277 -20.70 3.23 -26.78
CA SER A 277 -20.21 4.31 -27.65
C SER A 277 -20.55 4.04 -29.12
N LEU A 278 -20.35 2.80 -29.59
CA LEU A 278 -20.68 2.38 -30.94
C LEU A 278 -22.19 2.36 -31.19
N ALA A 279 -22.98 1.95 -30.20
CA ALA A 279 -24.44 2.02 -30.28
C ALA A 279 -24.92 3.47 -30.39
N ALA A 280 -24.41 4.38 -29.56
CA ALA A 280 -24.76 5.82 -29.62
C ALA A 280 -24.42 6.43 -30.98
N LEU A 281 -23.22 6.16 -31.50
CA LEU A 281 -22.80 6.61 -32.82
C LEU A 281 -23.69 6.00 -33.93
N GLY A 282 -23.96 4.70 -33.86
CA GLY A 282 -24.82 4.00 -34.81
C GLY A 282 -26.22 4.61 -34.87
N MET A 283 -26.81 4.89 -33.71
CA MET A 283 -28.11 5.56 -33.60
C MET A 283 -28.05 6.94 -34.24
N ALA A 284 -27.03 7.75 -33.95
CA ALA A 284 -26.90 9.10 -34.51
C ALA A 284 -26.86 9.14 -36.06
N PHE A 285 -26.33 8.08 -36.70
CA PHE A 285 -26.19 8.03 -38.17
C PHE A 285 -27.30 7.24 -38.88
N LEU A 286 -28.03 6.36 -38.19
CA LEU A 286 -29.01 5.45 -38.78
C LEU A 286 -30.36 5.52 -38.04
N PRO A 287 -31.18 6.54 -38.32
CA PRO A 287 -32.54 6.63 -37.78
C PRO A 287 -33.39 5.42 -38.19
N GLY A 288 -34.25 4.95 -37.29
CA GLY A 288 -35.09 3.76 -37.47
C GLY A 288 -34.46 2.44 -36.98
N TRP A 289 -33.18 2.44 -36.60
CA TRP A 289 -32.48 1.28 -36.04
C TRP A 289 -32.24 1.37 -34.53
N GLU A 290 -32.96 2.26 -33.84
CA GLU A 290 -32.74 2.60 -32.42
C GLU A 290 -32.83 1.36 -31.52
N THR A 291 -33.88 0.56 -31.68
CA THR A 291 -34.10 -0.65 -30.89
C THR A 291 -32.99 -1.69 -31.08
N ALA A 292 -32.47 -1.82 -32.30
CA ALA A 292 -31.39 -2.74 -32.60
C ALA A 292 -30.07 -2.30 -31.93
N PHE A 293 -29.75 -1.01 -31.97
CA PHE A 293 -28.55 -0.48 -31.30
C PHE A 293 -28.68 -0.50 -29.77
N LEU A 294 -29.86 -0.18 -29.21
CA LEU A 294 -30.14 -0.29 -27.78
C LEU A 294 -29.91 -1.73 -27.28
N SER A 295 -30.47 -2.72 -27.98
CA SER A 295 -30.28 -4.13 -27.64
C SER A 295 -28.85 -4.59 -27.86
N ALA A 296 -28.18 -4.17 -28.93
CA ALA A 296 -26.79 -4.56 -29.20
C ALA A 296 -25.83 -4.02 -28.13
N GLY A 297 -25.95 -2.74 -27.76
CA GLY A 297 -25.14 -2.14 -26.69
C GLY A 297 -25.37 -2.84 -25.35
N SER A 298 -26.64 -3.07 -24.99
CA SER A 298 -27.02 -3.76 -23.75
C SER A 298 -26.59 -5.23 -23.74
N PHE A 299 -26.57 -5.89 -24.90
CA PHE A 299 -26.05 -7.25 -25.03
C PHE A 299 -24.54 -7.30 -24.78
N VAL A 300 -23.78 -6.30 -25.26
CA VAL A 300 -22.34 -6.20 -24.93
C VAL A 300 -22.15 -6.05 -23.42
N LEU A 301 -22.96 -5.21 -22.75
CA LEU A 301 -22.96 -5.13 -21.28
C LEU A 301 -23.20 -6.50 -20.64
N LEU A 302 -24.25 -7.22 -21.07
CA LEU A 302 -24.61 -8.53 -20.53
C LEU A 302 -23.46 -9.54 -20.67
N VAL A 303 -22.91 -9.67 -21.87
CA VAL A 303 -21.78 -10.58 -22.15
C VAL A 303 -20.55 -10.17 -21.33
N ASN A 304 -20.22 -8.89 -21.29
CA ASN A 304 -19.05 -8.41 -20.56
C ASN A 304 -19.16 -8.69 -19.05
N VAL A 305 -20.34 -8.49 -18.47
CA VAL A 305 -20.61 -8.79 -17.05
C VAL A 305 -20.52 -10.29 -16.79
N LEU A 306 -21.02 -11.14 -17.68
CA LEU A 306 -20.86 -12.58 -17.54
C LEU A 306 -19.38 -12.98 -17.61
N VAL A 307 -18.61 -12.42 -18.54
CA VAL A 307 -17.18 -12.76 -18.71
C VAL A 307 -16.32 -12.31 -17.53
N LEU A 308 -16.50 -11.08 -17.06
CA LEU A 308 -15.69 -10.50 -15.98
C LEU A 308 -15.94 -11.15 -14.61
N TRP A 309 -17.14 -11.70 -14.40
CA TRP A 309 -17.61 -12.05 -13.06
C TRP A 309 -17.98 -13.52 -12.90
N VAL A 310 -17.95 -14.33 -13.98
CA VAL A 310 -18.08 -15.79 -13.87
C VAL A 310 -16.79 -16.36 -13.26
N PRO A 311 -16.90 -17.06 -12.12
CA PRO A 311 -15.74 -17.65 -11.45
C PRO A 311 -15.09 -18.72 -12.33
N GLY A 312 -13.79 -18.58 -12.62
CA GLY A 312 -12.98 -19.56 -13.36
C GLY A 312 -12.31 -19.04 -14.63
N LEU A 313 -12.64 -17.83 -15.09
CA LEU A 313 -11.89 -17.17 -16.16
C LEU A 313 -10.73 -16.37 -15.56
N PRO A 314 -9.49 -16.50 -16.06
CA PRO A 314 -8.34 -15.77 -15.54
C PRO A 314 -8.48 -14.29 -15.92
N THR A 315 -9.11 -13.51 -15.05
CA THR A 315 -9.20 -12.05 -15.18
C THR A 315 -8.06 -11.40 -14.41
N GLU A 316 -6.82 -11.66 -14.82
CA GLU A 316 -5.74 -10.67 -14.72
C GLU A 316 -4.49 -11.12 -15.51
N PRO A 317 -3.91 -10.25 -16.36
CA PRO A 317 -2.50 -10.36 -16.67
C PRO A 317 -1.74 -10.01 -15.39
N THR A 318 -0.94 -10.94 -14.89
CA THR A 318 0.05 -10.70 -13.83
C THR A 318 0.80 -9.41 -14.09
N TYR A 319 0.43 -8.32 -13.40
CA TYR A 319 1.29 -7.16 -13.25
C TYR A 319 2.41 -7.59 -12.30
N ARG A 320 3.42 -8.25 -12.85
CA ARG A 320 4.72 -8.38 -12.18
C ARG A 320 5.20 -6.95 -11.94
N ARG A 321 5.16 -6.50 -10.69
CA ARG A 321 5.99 -5.41 -10.21
C ARG A 321 7.44 -5.84 -10.43
N SER A 322 8.09 -5.28 -11.45
CA SER A 322 9.54 -5.19 -11.56
C SER A 322 10.02 -4.01 -10.73
#